data_AF-A0AAX7UCS7-F1
#
_entry.id   AF-A0AAX7UCS7-F1
#
_cell.length_a   1.000
_cell.length_b   1.000
_cell.length_c   1.000
_cell.angle_alpha   90.00
_cell.angle_beta   90.00
_cell.angle_gamma   90.00
#
_symmetry.space_group_name_H-M   'P 1'
#
loop_
_entity.id
_entity.type
_entity.pdbx_description
1 polymer ?
#
loop_
_entity_poly.entity_id
_entity_poly.type
_entity_poly.pdbx_seq_one_letter_code
_entity_poly.pdbx_strand_id
1 'polypeptide(L)'
;MKLHSTLYIKTKWEMEGGIEIKEEEWTTIWAYQWKCSSSQSWREFGWKCLIRYFITPHQKSHYEGNPPACWRNCGNTNANHYHIFWDCHVIKTYWKGIHAAIQETFGRYLPLESKTLRFGLMPEGWTKNDKYLFNILLAAGKKAITKKWLSSESPAMDTWMNITLDIYRMEKMTADVNYKRDLFVSRWKKWMDYIRKRRLSHCDLSERSCEALASGLSSQTSNLRQLDLSNINLKDSGVKLLSEGLKSPRCTLETLSLSGCLITEEGCTSLASALSSNPSHLRELDLSYNHPGDSGMKLLSAGLKDPGWRLDTLRTVLHSRCPHGSVGPRSTLLMWDSDQQHPARPRQRFLSPSCSFCLSVTGESDFC
;
A
#
# COMPACT_ATOMS: atom_id res chain seq x y z
N MET A 1 43.92 -7.86 -10.35
CA MET A 1 42.59 -7.39 -9.93
C MET A 1 41.57 -7.71 -11.03
N LYS A 2 40.65 -8.67 -10.84
CA LYS A 2 39.55 -8.89 -11.81
C LYS A 2 38.45 -7.84 -11.55
N LEU A 3 38.49 -6.77 -12.34
CA LEU A 3 37.49 -5.69 -12.38
C LEU A 3 36.15 -6.25 -12.90
N HIS A 4 35.03 -5.84 -12.28
CA HIS A 4 33.61 -6.10 -12.64
C HIS A 4 32.89 -7.33 -12.09
N SER A 5 33.51 -8.18 -11.27
CA SER A 5 32.78 -9.26 -10.61
C SER A 5 32.22 -8.83 -9.25
N THR A 6 30.93 -9.04 -9.01
CA THR A 6 30.29 -8.79 -7.68
C THR A 6 30.54 -9.93 -6.70
N LEU A 7 31.33 -10.94 -7.12
CA LEU A 7 31.71 -12.09 -6.29
C LEU A 7 32.54 -11.68 -5.07
N TYR A 8 33.27 -10.58 -5.09
CA TYR A 8 33.95 -10.12 -3.86
C TYR A 8 32.95 -9.75 -2.75
N ILE A 9 31.76 -9.25 -3.11
CA ILE A 9 30.69 -8.93 -2.16
C ILE A 9 30.10 -10.23 -1.63
N LYS A 10 29.87 -11.21 -2.52
CA LYS A 10 29.45 -12.57 -2.17
C LYS A 10 30.40 -13.19 -1.13
N THR A 11 31.70 -13.22 -1.41
CA THR A 11 32.70 -13.80 -0.50
C THR A 11 32.69 -13.12 0.86
N LYS A 12 32.50 -11.79 0.94
CA LYS A 12 32.34 -11.10 2.22
C LYS A 12 31.11 -11.56 3.01
N TRP A 13 29.99 -11.80 2.35
CA TRP A 13 28.80 -12.34 3.00
C TRP A 13 28.98 -13.78 3.47
N GLU A 14 29.64 -14.62 2.67
CA GLU A 14 29.96 -16.01 3.02
C GLU A 14 30.87 -16.08 4.25
N MET A 15 31.95 -15.28 4.27
CA MET A 15 32.89 -15.21 5.39
C MET A 15 32.24 -14.73 6.67
N GLU A 16 31.44 -13.66 6.63
CA GLU A 16 30.81 -13.12 7.85
C GLU A 16 29.66 -13.97 8.37
N GLY A 17 28.97 -14.67 7.46
CA GLY A 17 27.81 -15.48 7.81
C GLY A 17 28.13 -16.93 8.12
N GLY A 18 29.33 -17.41 7.76
CA GLY A 18 29.65 -18.84 7.77
C GLY A 18 28.69 -19.63 6.87
N ILE A 19 28.28 -19.05 5.74
CA ILE A 19 27.33 -19.64 4.80
C ILE A 19 27.98 -19.84 3.44
N GLU A 20 27.53 -20.85 2.70
CA GLU A 20 27.89 -21.05 1.30
C GLU A 20 26.80 -20.49 0.40
N ILE A 21 27.14 -19.64 -0.57
CA ILE A 21 26.22 -19.15 -1.59
C ILE A 21 26.70 -19.68 -2.94
N LYS A 22 25.89 -20.42 -3.69
CA LYS A 22 26.28 -20.86 -5.04
C LYS A 22 26.30 -19.67 -6.01
N GLU A 23 27.05 -19.74 -7.10
CA GLU A 23 27.08 -18.62 -8.07
C GLU A 23 25.72 -18.35 -8.74
N GLU A 24 24.94 -19.41 -8.97
CA GLU A 24 23.55 -19.32 -9.45
C GLU A 24 22.63 -18.62 -8.45
N GLU A 25 22.79 -18.93 -7.16
CA GLU A 25 22.09 -18.27 -6.06
C GLU A 25 22.47 -16.79 -6.01
N TRP A 26 23.77 -16.47 -6.11
CA TRP A 26 24.26 -15.10 -6.11
C TRP A 26 23.71 -14.27 -7.28
N THR A 27 23.70 -14.84 -8.48
CA THR A 27 23.09 -14.21 -9.67
C THR A 27 21.61 -13.91 -9.44
N THR A 28 20.91 -14.81 -8.75
CA THR A 28 19.50 -14.66 -8.38
C THR A 28 19.29 -13.54 -7.35
N ILE A 29 20.08 -13.53 -6.27
CA ILE A 29 20.07 -12.47 -5.23
C ILE A 29 20.30 -11.10 -5.85
N TRP A 30 21.27 -11.01 -6.77
CA TRP A 30 21.60 -9.80 -7.51
C TRP A 30 20.40 -9.33 -8.35
N ALA A 31 19.82 -10.23 -9.16
CA ALA A 31 18.69 -9.89 -10.02
C ALA A 31 17.47 -9.39 -9.22
N TYR A 32 17.28 -9.88 -7.98
CA TYR A 32 16.18 -9.45 -7.12
C TYR A 32 16.28 -7.99 -6.68
N GLN A 33 17.48 -7.49 -6.35
CA GLN A 33 17.59 -6.09 -5.90
C GLN A 33 17.22 -5.10 -7.01
N TRP A 34 17.52 -5.43 -8.28
CA TRP A 34 17.11 -4.62 -9.44
C TRP A 34 15.62 -4.68 -9.78
N LYS A 35 14.89 -5.68 -9.26
CA LYS A 35 13.49 -5.97 -9.63
C LYS A 35 12.54 -5.96 -8.44
N CYS A 36 12.98 -5.47 -7.27
CA CYS A 36 12.22 -5.59 -6.02
C CYS A 36 10.91 -4.80 -6.01
N SER A 37 10.87 -3.62 -6.64
CA SER A 37 9.70 -2.75 -6.74
C SER A 37 9.77 -1.92 -8.02
N SER A 38 8.64 -1.36 -8.47
CA SER A 38 8.62 -0.38 -9.57
C SER A 38 9.44 0.88 -9.25
N SER A 39 9.54 1.23 -7.96
CA SER A 39 10.28 2.42 -7.50
C SER A 39 11.80 2.26 -7.65
N GLN A 40 12.44 3.26 -8.27
CA GLN A 40 13.90 3.36 -8.34
C GLN A 40 14.53 3.46 -6.95
N SER A 41 13.95 4.23 -6.03
CA SER A 41 14.51 4.43 -4.68
C SER A 41 14.51 3.14 -3.86
N TRP A 42 13.48 2.30 -4.02
CA TRP A 42 13.42 0.99 -3.37
C TRP A 42 14.40 -0.02 -3.98
N ARG A 43 14.62 0.05 -5.30
CA ARG A 43 15.66 -0.75 -5.98
C ARG A 43 17.05 -0.36 -5.51
N GLU A 44 17.36 0.94 -5.47
CA GLU A 44 18.62 1.46 -4.95
C GLU A 44 18.83 1.09 -3.48
N PHE A 45 17.79 1.15 -2.65
CA PHE A 45 17.87 0.72 -1.26
C PHE A 45 18.22 -0.78 -1.13
N GLY A 46 17.59 -1.63 -1.94
CA GLY A 46 17.93 -3.06 -2.02
C GLY A 46 19.41 -3.26 -2.38
N TRP A 47 19.89 -2.51 -3.37
CA TRP A 47 21.30 -2.46 -3.75
C TRP A 47 22.22 -2.08 -2.60
N LYS A 48 21.96 -0.96 -1.92
CA LYS A 48 22.72 -0.49 -0.76
C LYS A 48 22.81 -1.55 0.34
N CYS A 49 21.71 -2.27 0.59
CA CYS A 49 21.71 -3.37 1.55
C CYS A 49 22.59 -4.55 1.11
N LEU A 50 22.64 -4.88 -0.18
CA LEU A 50 23.43 -6.01 -0.69
C LEU A 50 24.92 -5.69 -0.78
N ILE A 51 25.27 -4.48 -1.24
CA ILE A 51 26.66 -4.04 -1.43
C ILE A 51 27.34 -3.60 -0.14
N ARG A 52 26.65 -3.72 1.01
CA ARG A 52 27.21 -3.42 2.33
C ARG A 52 27.56 -1.94 2.49
N TYR A 53 26.62 -1.08 2.06
CA TYR A 53 26.78 0.38 2.05
C TYR A 53 26.78 1.00 3.45
N PHE A 54 26.03 0.43 4.39
CA PHE A 54 25.84 1.02 5.72
C PHE A 54 27.05 0.75 6.62
N ILE A 55 27.56 1.78 7.29
CA ILE A 55 28.66 1.60 8.26
C ILE A 55 28.16 0.72 9.41
N THR A 56 28.98 -0.24 9.86
CA THR A 56 28.69 -1.12 11.00
C THR A 56 29.62 -0.83 12.18
N PRO A 57 29.32 -1.30 13.41
CA PRO A 57 30.24 -1.15 14.54
C PRO A 57 31.64 -1.71 14.27
N HIS A 58 31.74 -2.88 13.62
CA HIS A 58 33.03 -3.45 13.21
C HIS A 58 33.84 -2.51 12.30
N GLN A 59 33.18 -1.86 11.34
CA GLN A 59 33.88 -0.87 10.49
C GLN A 59 34.21 0.41 11.26
N LYS A 60 33.32 0.83 12.17
CA LYS A 60 33.52 2.02 12.99
C LYS A 60 34.68 1.84 13.98
N SER A 61 34.96 0.62 14.45
CA SER A 61 36.07 0.36 15.36
C SER A 61 37.45 0.51 14.76
N HIS A 62 37.56 0.68 13.43
CA HIS A 62 38.82 1.06 12.80
C HIS A 62 39.22 2.52 13.10
N TYR A 63 38.30 3.33 13.62
CA TYR A 63 38.57 4.67 14.14
C TYR A 63 38.78 4.62 15.66
N GLU A 64 39.80 5.32 16.15
CA GLU A 64 40.20 5.29 17.57
C GLU A 64 39.03 5.51 18.55
N GLY A 65 39.03 4.74 19.65
CA GLY A 65 38.06 4.87 20.74
C GLY A 65 36.68 4.26 20.50
N ASN A 66 36.42 3.60 19.36
CA ASN A 66 35.12 2.98 19.08
C ASN A 66 35.15 1.46 19.30
N PRO A 67 34.38 0.90 20.25
CA PRO A 67 34.29 -0.54 20.38
C PRO A 67 33.48 -1.15 19.21
N PRO A 68 33.85 -2.34 18.69
CA PRO A 68 33.09 -3.09 17.68
C PRO A 68 31.78 -3.71 18.21
N ALA A 69 31.26 -3.16 19.31
CA ALA A 69 30.08 -3.67 20.00
C ALA A 69 28.81 -3.40 19.21
N CYS A 70 27.91 -4.39 19.17
CA CYS A 70 26.61 -4.23 18.54
C CYS A 70 25.82 -3.08 19.19
N TRP A 71 25.25 -2.19 18.38
CA TRP A 71 24.43 -1.09 18.88
C TRP A 71 23.25 -1.53 19.74
N ARG A 72 22.78 -2.77 19.56
CA ARG A 72 21.67 -3.38 20.31
C ARG A 72 22.05 -3.98 21.65
N ASN A 73 23.26 -3.73 22.13
CA ASN A 73 23.77 -4.23 23.41
C ASN A 73 23.60 -5.76 23.56
N CYS A 74 23.69 -6.50 22.45
CA CYS A 74 23.43 -7.94 22.41
C CYS A 74 24.63 -8.78 22.90
N GLY A 75 25.70 -8.14 23.38
CA GLY A 75 26.95 -8.79 23.82
C GLY A 75 27.94 -9.15 22.69
N ASN A 76 27.59 -8.98 21.42
CA ASN A 76 28.51 -9.27 20.32
C ASN A 76 29.58 -8.18 20.17
N THR A 77 30.85 -8.60 20.15
CA THR A 77 32.05 -7.75 20.07
C THR A 77 32.66 -7.69 18.66
N ASN A 78 31.99 -8.21 17.65
CA ASN A 78 32.40 -8.15 16.26
C ASN A 78 31.19 -7.89 15.36
N ALA A 79 30.44 -6.83 15.66
CA ALA A 79 29.16 -6.59 15.02
C ALA A 79 29.34 -6.09 13.58
N ASN A 80 29.39 -7.05 12.66
CA ASN A 80 29.54 -6.86 11.23
C ASN A 80 28.19 -6.75 10.50
N HIS A 81 28.20 -6.74 9.16
CA HIS A 81 26.99 -6.58 8.36
C HIS A 81 26.01 -7.75 8.53
N TYR A 82 26.53 -8.98 8.54
CA TYR A 82 25.71 -10.17 8.74
C TYR A 82 25.06 -10.16 10.12
N HIS A 83 25.81 -9.76 11.15
CA HIS A 83 25.30 -9.61 12.50
C HIS A 83 24.16 -8.60 12.61
N ILE A 84 24.38 -7.37 12.13
CA ILE A 84 23.42 -6.27 12.32
C ILE A 84 22.11 -6.52 11.58
N PHE A 85 22.14 -7.19 10.42
CA PHE A 85 20.95 -7.47 9.63
C PHE A 85 20.27 -8.81 9.91
N TRP A 86 20.99 -9.82 10.43
CA TRP A 86 20.46 -11.18 10.55
C TRP A 86 20.86 -11.90 11.84
N ASP A 87 22.16 -12.00 12.13
CA ASP A 87 22.63 -12.96 13.14
C ASP A 87 22.39 -12.52 14.60
N CYS A 88 22.26 -11.21 14.85
CA CYS A 88 21.92 -10.66 16.16
C CYS A 88 20.63 -11.28 16.72
N HIS A 89 20.69 -11.89 17.92
CA HIS A 89 19.53 -12.55 18.54
C HIS A 89 18.33 -11.60 18.75
N VAL A 90 18.59 -10.32 19.03
CA VAL A 90 17.56 -9.27 19.15
C VAL A 90 16.82 -9.08 17.81
N ILE A 91 17.56 -9.07 16.69
CA ILE A 91 17.00 -8.95 15.34
C ILE A 91 16.36 -10.26 14.84
N LYS A 92 16.86 -11.42 15.26
CA LYS A 92 16.24 -12.72 14.94
C LYS A 92 14.79 -12.79 15.44
N THR A 93 14.48 -12.24 16.61
CA THR A 93 13.09 -12.17 17.11
C THR A 93 12.19 -11.36 16.18
N TYR A 94 12.68 -10.24 15.65
CA TYR A 94 11.96 -9.44 14.66
C TYR A 94 11.76 -10.20 13.33
N TRP A 95 12.81 -10.85 12.83
CA TRP A 95 12.69 -11.68 11.61
C TRP A 95 11.76 -12.88 11.78
N LYS A 96 11.68 -13.49 12.97
CA LYS A 96 10.69 -14.52 13.29
C LYS A 96 9.26 -14.00 13.14
N GLY A 97 9.00 -12.77 13.59
CA GLY A 97 7.70 -12.12 13.41
C GLY A 97 7.35 -11.87 11.93
N ILE A 98 8.31 -11.35 11.15
CA ILE A 98 8.15 -11.17 9.70
C ILE A 98 7.92 -12.51 9.01
N HIS A 99 8.72 -13.52 9.35
CA HIS A 99 8.65 -14.87 8.79
C HIS A 99 7.27 -15.50 9.02
N ALA A 100 6.75 -15.44 10.25
CA ALA A 100 5.41 -15.93 10.57
C ALA A 100 4.33 -15.23 9.73
N ALA A 101 4.40 -13.90 9.63
CA ALA A 101 3.47 -13.11 8.82
C ALA A 101 3.54 -13.45 7.32
N ILE A 102 4.74 -13.67 6.79
CA ILE A 102 4.94 -14.08 5.39
C ILE A 102 4.38 -15.49 5.16
N GLN A 103 4.68 -16.46 6.04
CA GLN A 103 4.13 -17.82 5.89
C GLN A 103 2.61 -17.81 5.87
N GLU A 104 1.98 -17.05 6.76
CA GLU A 104 0.52 -16.90 6.80
C GLU A 104 -0.02 -16.23 5.52
N THR A 105 0.65 -15.19 5.04
CA THR A 105 0.29 -14.48 3.80
C THR A 105 0.23 -15.41 2.59
N PHE A 106 1.22 -16.30 2.47
CA PHE A 106 1.33 -17.17 1.30
C PHE A 106 0.73 -18.56 1.51
N GLY A 107 0.39 -18.94 2.74
CA GLY A 107 -0.11 -20.27 3.09
C GLY A 107 0.89 -21.37 2.76
N ARG A 108 2.20 -21.09 2.85
CA ARG A 108 3.26 -21.99 2.41
C ARG A 108 4.40 -22.03 3.42
N TYR A 109 5.06 -23.18 3.48
CA TYR A 109 6.29 -23.34 4.25
C TYR A 109 7.38 -22.42 3.70
N LEU A 110 8.10 -21.76 4.61
CA LEU A 110 9.22 -20.88 4.31
C LEU A 110 10.38 -21.22 5.24
N PRO A 111 11.58 -21.53 4.74
CA PRO A 111 12.74 -21.72 5.60
C PRO A 111 13.09 -20.46 6.42
N LEU A 112 13.26 -20.62 7.73
CA LEU A 112 13.71 -19.55 8.63
C LEU A 112 15.25 -19.45 8.61
N GLU A 113 15.80 -19.02 7.47
CA GLU A 113 17.24 -18.94 7.26
C GLU A 113 17.66 -17.63 6.57
N SER A 114 18.97 -17.32 6.62
CA SER A 114 19.51 -16.09 6.05
C SER A 114 19.35 -16.04 4.53
N LYS A 115 19.60 -17.15 3.85
CA LYS A 115 19.39 -17.27 2.39
C LYS A 115 18.00 -16.81 1.99
N THR A 116 16.98 -17.26 2.69
CA THR A 116 15.59 -16.90 2.42
C THR A 116 15.24 -15.49 2.86
N LEU A 117 15.40 -15.13 4.14
CA LEU A 117 14.85 -13.87 4.66
C LEU A 117 15.78 -12.67 4.49
N ARG A 118 17.11 -12.88 4.50
CA ARG A 118 18.06 -11.78 4.30
C ARG A 118 18.35 -11.52 2.83
N PHE A 119 18.51 -12.60 2.05
CA PHE A 119 18.92 -12.50 0.65
C PHE A 119 17.78 -12.68 -0.35
N GLY A 120 16.62 -13.18 0.08
CA GLY A 120 15.44 -13.32 -0.75
C GLY A 120 15.43 -14.58 -1.61
N LEU A 121 16.31 -15.55 -1.35
CA LEU A 121 16.32 -16.82 -2.07
C LEU A 121 15.08 -17.63 -1.72
N MET A 122 14.17 -17.72 -2.69
CA MET A 122 12.90 -18.41 -2.51
C MET A 122 13.00 -19.88 -2.92
N PRO A 123 12.32 -20.78 -2.19
CA PRO A 123 12.13 -22.15 -2.64
C PRO A 123 11.44 -22.22 -4.01
N GLU A 124 11.59 -23.36 -4.67
CA GLU A 124 10.93 -23.64 -5.95
C GLU A 124 9.39 -23.65 -5.82
N GLY A 125 8.69 -23.53 -6.96
CA GLY A 125 7.22 -23.60 -7.01
C GLY A 125 6.46 -22.32 -6.62
N TRP A 126 7.15 -21.21 -6.36
CA TRP A 126 6.55 -19.90 -6.14
C TRP A 126 6.33 -19.12 -7.45
N THR A 127 5.17 -18.49 -7.60
CA THR A 127 4.85 -17.72 -8.82
C THR A 127 5.69 -16.45 -8.93
N LYS A 128 5.80 -15.87 -10.13
CA LYS A 128 6.50 -14.60 -10.35
C LYS A 128 5.94 -13.45 -9.49
N ASN A 129 4.63 -13.41 -9.31
CA ASN A 129 3.97 -12.39 -8.48
C ASN A 129 4.25 -12.61 -7.00
N ASP A 130 4.27 -13.86 -6.54
CA ASP A 130 4.60 -14.16 -5.14
C ASP A 130 6.05 -13.78 -4.82
N LYS A 131 6.98 -14.13 -5.72
CA LYS A 131 8.39 -13.73 -5.61
C LYS A 131 8.56 -12.21 -5.58
N TYR A 132 7.75 -11.49 -6.37
CA TYR A 132 7.76 -10.03 -6.38
C TYR A 132 7.29 -9.45 -5.05
N LEU A 133 6.11 -9.86 -4.57
CA LEU A 133 5.56 -9.39 -3.30
C LEU A 133 6.48 -9.76 -2.13
N PHE A 134 6.97 -10.99 -2.07
CA PHE A 134 7.91 -11.44 -1.03
C PHE A 134 9.14 -10.53 -0.94
N ASN A 135 9.74 -10.19 -2.08
CA ASN A 135 10.90 -9.30 -2.13
C ASN A 135 10.58 -7.89 -1.62
N ILE A 136 9.37 -7.37 -1.86
CA ILE A 136 8.89 -6.10 -1.29
C ILE A 136 8.81 -6.21 0.24
N LEU A 137 8.21 -7.28 0.77
CA LEU A 137 8.07 -7.50 2.21
C LEU A 137 9.44 -7.57 2.91
N LEU A 138 10.42 -8.24 2.30
CA LEU A 138 11.79 -8.27 2.82
C LEU A 138 12.51 -6.91 2.71
N ALA A 139 12.28 -6.16 1.64
CA ALA A 139 12.82 -4.81 1.50
C ALA A 139 12.29 -3.88 2.59
N ALA A 140 11.00 -3.92 2.88
CA ALA A 140 10.40 -3.22 4.01
C ALA A 140 11.03 -3.67 5.34
N GLY A 141 11.23 -4.98 5.52
CA GLY A 141 11.84 -5.56 6.71
C GLY A 141 13.24 -4.99 6.98
N LYS A 142 14.09 -4.98 5.95
CA LYS A 142 15.43 -4.36 5.98
C LYS A 142 15.36 -2.85 6.22
N LYS A 143 14.38 -2.15 5.61
CA LYS A 143 14.23 -0.70 5.80
C LYS A 143 13.94 -0.34 7.25
N ALA A 144 13.08 -1.10 7.93
CA ALA A 144 12.80 -0.87 9.34
C ALA A 144 14.07 -0.99 10.21
N ILE A 145 14.93 -1.98 9.92
CA ILE A 145 16.24 -2.12 10.59
C ILE A 145 17.09 -0.87 10.36
N THR A 146 17.15 -0.36 9.13
CA THR A 146 17.93 0.86 8.81
C THR A 146 17.32 2.15 9.39
N LYS A 147 16.01 2.20 9.66
CA LYS A 147 15.40 3.34 10.37
C LYS A 147 15.81 3.38 11.84
N LYS A 148 16.10 2.23 12.44
CA LYS A 148 16.65 2.07 13.80
C LYS A 148 18.12 1.61 13.75
N TRP A 149 18.90 2.12 12.79
CA TRP A 149 20.26 1.62 12.54
C TRP A 149 21.16 1.76 13.78
N LEU A 150 21.29 2.98 14.31
CA LEU A 150 22.12 3.30 15.47
C LEU A 150 21.41 3.09 16.82
N SER A 151 20.25 2.43 16.83
CA SER A 151 19.42 2.25 18.03
C SER A 151 19.80 0.98 18.77
N SER A 152 19.63 1.01 20.09
CA SER A 152 19.72 -0.18 20.94
C SER A 152 18.52 -1.13 20.81
N GLU A 153 17.43 -0.65 20.21
CA GLU A 153 16.20 -1.41 20.08
C GLU A 153 16.10 -2.11 18.72
N SER A 154 15.39 -3.25 18.71
CA SER A 154 14.91 -3.84 17.46
C SER A 154 13.73 -3.04 16.90
N PRO A 155 13.52 -3.03 15.56
CA PRO A 155 12.29 -2.51 14.99
C PRO A 155 11.05 -3.24 15.52
N ALA A 156 9.97 -2.48 15.70
CA ALA A 156 8.66 -3.04 15.99
C ALA A 156 8.01 -3.59 14.72
N MET A 157 7.15 -4.60 14.86
CA MET A 157 6.39 -5.18 13.74
C MET A 157 5.51 -4.13 13.03
N ASP A 158 4.95 -3.17 13.77
CA ASP A 158 4.13 -2.11 13.19
C ASP A 158 4.93 -1.16 12.30
N THR A 159 6.22 -0.95 12.60
CA THR A 159 7.10 -0.16 11.72
C THR A 159 7.28 -0.85 10.37
N TRP A 160 7.47 -2.18 10.36
CA TRP A 160 7.52 -2.97 9.13
C TRP A 160 6.19 -2.92 8.36
N MET A 161 5.08 -3.03 9.08
CA MET A 161 3.74 -2.97 8.51
C MET A 161 3.49 -1.63 7.82
N ASN A 162 3.77 -0.52 8.50
CA ASN A 162 3.59 0.83 7.97
C ASN A 162 4.47 1.08 6.74
N ILE A 163 5.74 0.66 6.77
CA ILE A 163 6.61 0.77 5.59
C ILE A 163 6.05 -0.04 4.41
N THR A 164 5.50 -1.23 4.68
CA THR A 164 4.91 -2.07 3.63
C THR A 164 3.68 -1.40 3.03
N LEU A 165 2.84 -0.77 3.86
CA LEU A 165 1.68 0.00 3.41
C LEU A 165 2.08 1.25 2.59
N ASP A 166 3.18 1.92 2.95
CA ASP A 166 3.72 3.03 2.16
C ASP A 166 4.15 2.55 0.76
N ILE A 167 4.82 1.38 0.67
CA ILE A 167 5.17 0.77 -0.62
C ILE A 167 3.91 0.41 -1.40
N TYR A 168 2.92 -0.22 -0.76
CA TYR A 168 1.63 -0.55 -1.38
C TYR A 168 0.95 0.68 -1.99
N ARG A 169 0.85 1.78 -1.23
CA ARG A 169 0.23 3.04 -1.68
C ARG A 169 0.96 3.60 -2.90
N MET A 170 2.29 3.63 -2.85
CA MET A 170 3.12 4.07 -3.98
C MET A 170 2.94 3.19 -5.21
N GLU A 171 2.92 1.86 -5.05
CA GLU A 171 2.72 0.94 -6.17
C GLU A 171 1.29 1.02 -6.74
N LYS A 172 0.28 1.27 -5.90
CA LYS A 172 -1.11 1.49 -6.33
C LYS A 172 -1.18 2.70 -7.25
N MET A 173 -0.65 3.85 -6.80
CA MET A 173 -0.60 5.08 -7.60
C MET A 173 0.15 4.86 -8.92
N THR A 174 1.30 4.19 -8.86
CA THR A 174 2.09 3.87 -10.06
C THR A 174 1.30 2.98 -11.03
N ALA A 175 0.58 1.98 -10.52
CA ALA A 175 -0.21 1.07 -11.34
C ALA A 175 -1.43 1.76 -11.98
N ASP A 176 -2.08 2.68 -11.25
CA ASP A 176 -3.20 3.46 -11.77
C ASP A 176 -2.74 4.37 -12.92
N VAL A 177 -1.62 5.10 -12.76
CA VAL A 177 -1.05 5.95 -13.82
C VAL A 177 -0.64 5.14 -15.06
N ASN A 178 -0.15 3.92 -14.86
CA ASN A 178 0.31 3.05 -15.94
C ASN A 178 -0.77 2.09 -16.48
N TYR A 179 -2.04 2.22 -16.06
CA TYR A 179 -3.14 1.34 -16.44
C TYR A 179 -2.85 -0.15 -16.19
N LYS A 180 -2.14 -0.48 -15.10
CA LYS A 180 -1.73 -1.84 -14.71
C LYS A 180 -2.45 -2.32 -13.44
N ARG A 181 -3.70 -1.90 -13.25
CA ARG A 181 -4.48 -2.19 -12.03
C ARG A 181 -4.64 -3.68 -11.76
N ASP A 182 -4.98 -4.49 -12.77
CA ASP A 182 -5.18 -5.93 -12.59
C ASP A 182 -3.89 -6.63 -12.16
N LEU A 183 -2.75 -6.22 -12.73
CA LEU A 183 -1.44 -6.73 -12.32
C LEU A 183 -1.13 -6.34 -10.87
N PHE A 184 -1.40 -5.10 -10.48
CA PHE A 184 -1.24 -4.65 -9.09
C PHE A 184 -2.09 -5.47 -8.12
N VAL A 185 -3.39 -5.61 -8.41
CA VAL A 185 -4.31 -6.42 -7.60
C VAL A 185 -3.78 -7.85 -7.50
N SER A 186 -3.37 -8.47 -8.61
CA SER A 186 -2.86 -9.84 -8.60
C SER A 186 -1.59 -10.04 -7.74
N ARG A 187 -0.72 -9.02 -7.67
CA ARG A 187 0.51 -9.05 -6.86
C ARG A 187 0.23 -8.86 -5.38
N TRP A 188 -0.64 -7.92 -5.04
CA TRP A 188 -0.89 -7.51 -3.66
C TRP A 188 -2.04 -8.26 -2.99
N LYS A 189 -2.86 -9.01 -3.74
CA LYS A 189 -4.05 -9.72 -3.23
C LYS A 189 -3.76 -10.51 -1.95
N LYS A 190 -2.76 -11.41 -1.96
CA LYS A 190 -2.43 -12.27 -0.81
C LYS A 190 -2.07 -11.46 0.44
N TRP A 191 -1.25 -10.42 0.27
CA TRP A 191 -0.89 -9.53 1.36
C TRP A 191 -2.12 -8.79 1.89
N MET A 192 -2.97 -8.25 1.02
CA MET A 192 -4.19 -7.56 1.42
C MET A 192 -5.18 -8.50 2.12
N ASP A 193 -5.29 -9.75 1.69
CA ASP A 193 -6.11 -10.77 2.36
C ASP A 193 -5.57 -11.06 3.76
N TYR A 194 -4.24 -11.19 3.93
CA TYR A 194 -3.60 -11.31 5.24
C TYR A 194 -3.84 -10.08 6.13
N ILE A 195 -3.67 -8.87 5.59
CA ILE A 195 -3.93 -7.62 6.34
C ILE A 195 -5.39 -7.54 6.76
N ARG A 196 -6.32 -7.87 5.87
CA ARG A 196 -7.75 -7.92 6.21
C ARG A 196 -8.00 -8.95 7.30
N LYS A 197 -7.46 -10.17 7.20
CA LYS A 197 -7.63 -11.22 8.22
C LYS A 197 -7.06 -10.80 9.57
N ARG A 198 -5.84 -10.28 9.60
CA ARG A 198 -5.19 -9.80 10.83
C ARG A 198 -5.90 -8.60 11.43
N ARG A 199 -6.43 -7.71 10.58
CA ARG A 199 -7.31 -6.63 11.02
C ARG A 199 -8.64 -7.18 11.50
N LEU A 200 -9.22 -8.23 10.94
CA LEU A 200 -10.45 -8.84 11.47
C LEU A 200 -10.21 -9.49 12.85
N SER A 201 -9.04 -10.08 13.08
CA SER A 201 -8.69 -10.67 14.38
C SER A 201 -8.27 -9.65 15.45
N HIS A 202 -8.01 -8.39 15.08
CA HIS A 202 -7.65 -7.28 16.01
C HIS A 202 -8.63 -6.10 15.98
N CYS A 203 -9.47 -6.06 14.97
CA CYS A 203 -10.53 -5.11 14.67
C CYS A 203 -11.70 -5.91 14.08
N ASP A 204 -12.42 -6.63 14.92
CA ASP A 204 -13.82 -6.23 14.97
C ASP A 204 -13.74 -4.75 15.36
N LEU A 205 -13.94 -3.84 14.40
CA LEU A 205 -14.42 -2.52 14.79
C LEU A 205 -15.78 -2.84 15.42
N SER A 206 -15.76 -3.12 16.72
CA SER A 206 -16.98 -3.18 17.49
C SER A 206 -17.72 -1.88 17.22
N GLU A 207 -19.04 -1.91 17.32
CA GLU A 207 -19.88 -0.72 17.24
C GLU A 207 -19.26 0.45 18.02
N ARG A 208 -18.69 0.15 19.20
CA ARG A 208 -17.96 1.07 20.09
C ARG A 208 -16.76 1.78 19.45
N SER A 209 -16.00 1.10 18.59
CA SER A 209 -14.86 1.73 17.90
C SER A 209 -15.32 2.71 16.83
N CYS A 210 -16.39 2.37 16.11
CA CYS A 210 -17.03 3.28 15.16
C CYS A 210 -17.71 4.46 15.87
N GLU A 211 -18.36 4.22 17.02
CA GLU A 211 -18.90 5.26 17.90
C GLU A 211 -17.82 6.21 18.41
N ALA A 212 -16.66 5.67 18.83
CA ALA A 212 -15.52 6.47 19.26
C ALA A 212 -14.95 7.33 18.12
N LEU A 213 -14.84 6.78 16.91
CA LEU A 213 -14.44 7.53 15.72
C LEU A 213 -15.46 8.62 15.38
N ALA A 214 -16.75 8.31 15.39
CA ALA A 214 -17.82 9.27 15.14
C ALA A 214 -17.83 10.41 16.17
N SER A 215 -17.63 10.07 17.45
CA SER A 215 -17.50 11.03 18.55
C SER A 215 -16.26 11.90 18.36
N GLY A 216 -15.14 11.31 17.94
CA GLY A 216 -13.90 12.01 17.64
C GLY A 216 -14.03 12.98 16.47
N LEU A 217 -14.76 12.60 15.41
CA LEU A 217 -15.07 13.49 14.28
C LEU A 217 -16.00 14.64 14.67
N SER A 218 -16.90 14.41 15.64
CA SER A 218 -17.84 15.40 16.14
C SER A 218 -17.27 16.31 17.22
N SER A 219 -16.11 15.98 17.76
CA SER A 219 -15.50 16.71 18.89
C SER A 219 -15.09 18.12 18.50
N GLN A 220 -15.26 19.05 19.45
CA GLN A 220 -14.88 20.45 19.32
C GLN A 220 -13.35 20.66 19.17
N THR A 221 -12.56 19.67 19.57
CA THR A 221 -11.09 19.68 19.50
C THR A 221 -10.54 18.91 18.29
N SER A 222 -11.42 18.39 17.43
CA SER A 222 -11.00 17.60 16.28
C SER A 222 -10.40 18.50 15.21
N ASN A 223 -9.16 18.23 14.84
CA ASN A 223 -8.47 18.88 13.71
C ASN A 223 -8.14 17.85 12.61
N LEU A 224 -8.83 16.71 12.61
CA LEU A 224 -8.57 15.62 11.68
C LEU A 224 -9.01 16.03 10.28
N ARG A 225 -8.05 16.15 9.36
CA ARG A 225 -8.32 16.48 7.95
C ARG A 225 -8.33 15.27 7.03
N GLN A 226 -7.62 14.19 7.41
CA GLN A 226 -7.49 13.00 6.57
C GLN A 226 -7.73 11.74 7.39
N LEU A 227 -8.59 10.86 6.90
CA LEU A 227 -8.93 9.59 7.53
C LEU A 227 -8.92 8.48 6.47
N ASP A 228 -8.02 7.51 6.63
CA ASP A 228 -7.93 6.34 5.76
C ASP A 228 -8.35 5.09 6.54
N LEU A 229 -9.56 4.61 6.26
CA LEU A 229 -10.12 3.36 6.78
C LEU A 229 -10.12 2.26 5.72
N SER A 230 -9.36 2.41 4.63
CA SER A 230 -9.35 1.45 3.53
C SER A 230 -9.01 0.04 4.00
N ASN A 231 -9.71 -0.93 3.40
CA ASN A 231 -9.57 -2.37 3.65
C ASN A 231 -9.79 -2.73 5.12
N ILE A 232 -10.74 -2.03 5.77
CA ILE A 232 -11.31 -2.41 7.05
C ILE A 232 -12.72 -2.94 6.80
N ASN A 233 -13.12 -4.01 7.47
CA ASN A 233 -14.45 -4.60 7.37
C ASN A 233 -15.51 -3.72 8.08
N LEU A 234 -15.62 -2.48 7.65
CA LEU A 234 -16.50 -1.48 8.25
C LEU A 234 -17.97 -1.85 8.01
N LYS A 235 -18.28 -2.37 6.81
CA LYS A 235 -19.64 -2.67 6.34
C LYS A 235 -20.55 -1.44 6.42
N ASP A 236 -21.84 -1.61 6.11
CA ASP A 236 -22.81 -0.52 6.17
C ASP A 236 -23.06 -0.01 7.60
N SER A 237 -23.03 -0.91 8.59
CA SER A 237 -23.24 -0.56 10.00
C SER A 237 -22.17 0.39 10.54
N GLY A 238 -20.89 0.14 10.25
CA GLY A 238 -19.81 1.03 10.65
C GLY A 238 -19.82 2.36 9.88
N VAL A 239 -20.21 2.33 8.61
CA VAL A 239 -20.40 3.55 7.80
C VAL A 239 -21.53 4.40 8.36
N LYS A 240 -22.64 3.79 8.78
CA LYS A 240 -23.77 4.50 9.38
C LYS A 240 -23.37 5.27 10.63
N LEU A 241 -22.58 4.65 11.51
CA LEU A 241 -22.04 5.32 12.70
C LEU A 241 -21.06 6.43 12.33
N LEU A 242 -20.16 6.17 11.37
CA LEU A 242 -19.21 7.18 10.87
C LEU A 242 -19.96 8.39 10.28
N SER A 243 -21.04 8.14 9.55
CA SER A 243 -21.93 9.16 8.98
C SER A 243 -22.53 10.07 10.05
N GLU A 244 -22.87 9.57 11.24
CA GLU A 244 -23.32 10.44 12.33
C GLU A 244 -22.22 11.43 12.76
N GLY A 245 -20.96 11.01 12.74
CA GLY A 245 -19.83 11.90 12.98
C GLY A 245 -19.61 12.94 11.88
N LEU A 246 -19.76 12.53 10.61
CA LEU A 246 -19.63 13.40 9.44
C LEU A 246 -20.73 14.46 9.35
N LYS A 247 -21.92 14.20 9.90
CA LYS A 247 -23.03 15.17 9.96
C LYS A 247 -22.73 16.36 10.88
N SER A 248 -21.78 16.21 11.80
CA SER A 248 -21.46 17.27 12.75
C SER A 248 -20.89 18.49 12.02
N PRO A 249 -21.39 19.70 12.28
CA PRO A 249 -20.82 20.94 11.73
C PRO A 249 -19.39 21.20 12.22
N ARG A 250 -18.91 20.42 13.20
CA ARG A 250 -17.56 20.50 13.75
C ARG A 250 -16.57 19.60 13.01
N CYS A 251 -17.05 18.75 12.10
CA CYS A 251 -16.20 17.82 11.37
C CYS A 251 -15.36 18.57 10.33
N THR A 252 -14.05 18.63 10.52
CA THR A 252 -13.10 19.30 9.60
C THR A 252 -12.47 18.36 8.57
N LEU A 253 -13.04 17.16 8.38
CA LEU A 253 -12.44 16.14 7.54
C LEU A 253 -12.53 16.53 6.06
N GLU A 254 -11.38 16.56 5.38
CA GLU A 254 -11.25 16.92 3.97
C GLU A 254 -11.09 15.68 3.07
N THR A 255 -10.43 14.63 3.58
CA THR A 255 -10.17 13.38 2.84
C THR A 255 -10.65 12.16 3.63
N LEU A 256 -11.50 11.35 3.02
CA LEU A 256 -11.99 10.08 3.56
C LEU A 256 -11.77 8.95 2.56
N SER A 257 -11.01 7.93 2.96
CA SER A 257 -10.82 6.73 2.15
C SER A 257 -11.46 5.51 2.83
N LEU A 258 -12.47 4.95 2.18
CA LEU A 258 -13.20 3.75 2.59
C LEU A 258 -13.06 2.63 1.53
N SER A 259 -11.93 2.63 0.82
CA SER A 259 -11.68 1.70 -0.28
C SER A 259 -11.67 0.25 0.22
N GLY A 260 -12.47 -0.64 -0.37
CA GLY A 260 -12.45 -2.06 -0.01
C GLY A 260 -13.02 -2.38 1.38
N CYS A 261 -14.05 -1.65 1.81
CA CYS A 261 -14.65 -1.75 3.14
C CYS A 261 -15.96 -2.55 3.22
N LEU A 262 -16.31 -3.25 2.13
CA LEU A 262 -17.55 -4.04 1.99
C LEU A 262 -18.83 -3.18 2.17
N ILE A 263 -18.78 -1.95 1.65
CA ILE A 263 -19.90 -1.00 1.66
C ILE A 263 -20.87 -1.34 0.53
N THR A 264 -22.17 -1.32 0.82
CA THR A 264 -23.26 -1.55 -0.14
C THR A 264 -24.07 -0.27 -0.41
N GLU A 265 -25.22 -0.41 -1.08
CA GLU A 265 -26.18 0.68 -1.30
C GLU A 265 -26.60 1.37 0.00
N GLU A 266 -26.74 0.63 1.10
CA GLU A 266 -27.17 1.17 2.40
C GLU A 266 -26.13 2.13 2.99
N GLY A 267 -24.86 1.72 3.00
CA GLY A 267 -23.76 2.57 3.49
C GLY A 267 -23.56 3.79 2.59
N CYS A 268 -23.70 3.65 1.27
CA CYS A 268 -23.66 4.80 0.35
C CYS A 268 -24.81 5.79 0.57
N THR A 269 -26.00 5.30 0.89
CA THR A 269 -27.14 6.13 1.26
C THR A 269 -26.85 6.91 2.55
N SER A 270 -26.26 6.25 3.54
CA SER A 270 -25.86 6.88 4.81
C SER A 270 -24.78 7.96 4.60
N LEU A 271 -23.82 7.72 3.70
CA LEU A 271 -22.79 8.71 3.34
C LEU A 271 -23.40 9.89 2.59
N ALA A 272 -24.26 9.66 1.60
CA ALA A 272 -24.92 10.72 0.86
C ALA A 272 -25.75 11.62 1.79
N SER A 273 -26.49 11.02 2.74
CA SER A 273 -27.23 11.77 3.75
C SER A 273 -26.32 12.63 4.64
N ALA A 274 -25.15 12.13 5.03
CA ALA A 274 -24.20 12.89 5.83
C ALA A 274 -23.56 14.04 5.03
N LEU A 275 -23.22 13.83 3.76
CA LEU A 275 -22.63 14.86 2.91
C LEU A 275 -23.61 15.97 2.53
N SER A 276 -24.90 15.67 2.49
CA SER A 276 -25.96 16.68 2.31
C SER A 276 -26.25 17.50 3.58
N SER A 277 -25.64 17.17 4.72
CA SER A 277 -25.89 17.87 5.98
C SER A 277 -24.80 18.90 6.27
N ASN A 278 -25.21 20.16 6.52
CA ASN A 278 -24.31 21.32 6.65
C ASN A 278 -23.32 21.43 5.46
N PRO A 279 -22.54 22.52 5.29
CA PRO A 279 -21.51 22.49 4.27
C PRO A 279 -20.39 21.55 4.74
N SER A 280 -20.51 20.26 4.41
CA SER A 280 -19.47 19.25 4.67
C SER A 280 -18.12 19.78 4.18
N HIS A 281 -17.08 19.60 4.99
CA HIS A 281 -15.72 19.98 4.62
C HIS A 281 -15.03 18.96 3.70
N LEU A 282 -15.70 17.83 3.42
CA LEU A 282 -15.12 16.73 2.67
C LEU A 282 -14.94 17.10 1.20
N ARG A 283 -13.69 17.02 0.73
CA ARG A 283 -13.25 17.30 -0.64
C ARG A 283 -12.97 16.02 -1.43
N GLU A 284 -12.49 14.98 -0.76
CA GLU A 284 -12.14 13.72 -1.39
C GLU A 284 -12.79 12.52 -0.68
N LEU A 285 -13.49 11.68 -1.45
CA LEU A 285 -14.08 10.44 -0.99
C LEU A 285 -13.67 9.27 -1.91
N ASP A 286 -12.96 8.28 -1.36
CA ASP A 286 -12.61 7.04 -2.06
C ASP A 286 -13.47 5.86 -1.59
N LEU A 287 -14.38 5.43 -2.46
CA LEU A 287 -15.23 4.25 -2.30
C LEU A 287 -14.85 3.12 -3.26
N SER A 288 -13.65 3.14 -3.86
CA SER A 288 -13.20 2.09 -4.77
C SER A 288 -13.22 0.71 -4.11
N TYR A 289 -13.45 -0.35 -4.90
CA TYR A 289 -13.54 -1.73 -4.41
C TYR A 289 -14.66 -1.98 -3.38
N ASN A 290 -15.75 -1.21 -3.44
CA ASN A 290 -17.01 -1.47 -2.73
C ASN A 290 -18.14 -1.81 -3.73
N HIS A 291 -19.35 -2.07 -3.23
CA HIS A 291 -20.54 -2.41 -4.01
C HIS A 291 -21.65 -1.36 -3.83
N PRO A 292 -21.43 -0.09 -4.24
CA PRO A 292 -22.35 1.01 -3.97
C PRO A 292 -23.74 0.86 -4.60
N GLY A 293 -23.89 -0.09 -5.54
CA GLY A 293 -25.11 -0.38 -6.29
C GLY A 293 -25.67 0.80 -7.08
N ASP A 294 -26.74 0.58 -7.84
CA ASP A 294 -27.26 1.61 -8.74
C ASP A 294 -27.93 2.74 -7.95
N SER A 295 -28.61 2.40 -6.85
CA SER A 295 -29.31 3.36 -6.01
C SER A 295 -28.33 4.27 -5.24
N GLY A 296 -27.31 3.68 -4.61
CA GLY A 296 -26.27 4.42 -3.89
C GLY A 296 -25.43 5.28 -4.84
N MET A 297 -25.10 4.78 -6.04
CA MET A 297 -24.42 5.59 -7.06
C MET A 297 -25.27 6.76 -7.54
N LYS A 298 -26.59 6.57 -7.70
CA LYS A 298 -27.51 7.64 -8.10
C LYS A 298 -27.56 8.75 -7.05
N LEU A 299 -27.61 8.40 -5.76
CA LEU A 299 -27.59 9.37 -4.65
C LEU A 299 -26.29 10.17 -4.60
N LEU A 300 -25.14 9.50 -4.64
CA LEU A 300 -23.84 10.17 -4.62
C LEU A 300 -23.64 11.07 -5.85
N SER A 301 -24.08 10.61 -7.03
CA SER A 301 -24.00 11.38 -8.28
C SER A 301 -24.97 12.57 -8.30
N ALA A 302 -26.12 12.47 -7.63
CA ALA A 302 -27.05 13.58 -7.46
C ALA A 302 -26.50 14.63 -6.50
N GLY A 303 -25.90 14.20 -5.38
CA GLY A 303 -25.25 15.10 -4.43
C GLY A 303 -24.11 15.89 -5.05
N LEU A 304 -23.29 15.28 -5.89
CA LEU A 304 -22.25 16.00 -6.61
C LEU A 304 -22.79 17.13 -7.52
N LYS A 305 -24.05 17.04 -8.01
CA LYS A 305 -24.73 18.11 -8.79
C LYS A 305 -25.24 19.24 -7.92
N ASP A 306 -25.33 19.03 -6.61
CA ASP A 306 -25.82 20.00 -5.66
C ASP A 306 -24.72 21.01 -5.34
N PRO A 307 -24.92 22.33 -5.56
CA PRO A 307 -23.94 23.35 -5.22
C PRO A 307 -23.65 23.44 -3.71
N GLY A 308 -24.49 22.83 -2.87
CA GLY A 308 -24.24 22.68 -1.43
C GLY A 308 -23.15 21.66 -1.09
N TRP A 309 -22.84 20.73 -1.99
CA TRP A 309 -21.75 19.78 -1.80
C TRP A 309 -20.40 20.41 -2.13
N ARG A 310 -19.39 20.11 -1.31
CA ARG A 310 -18.00 20.58 -1.48
C ARG A 310 -17.05 19.50 -1.99
N LEU A 311 -17.59 18.34 -2.36
CA LEU A 311 -16.81 17.18 -2.76
C LEU A 311 -16.25 17.37 -4.18
N ASP A 312 -14.93 17.52 -4.28
CA ASP A 312 -14.23 17.75 -5.55
C ASP A 312 -13.94 16.43 -6.28
N THR A 313 -13.68 15.35 -5.51
CA THR A 313 -13.31 14.04 -6.04
C THR A 313 -14.09 12.91 -5.38
N LEU A 314 -14.81 12.14 -6.21
CA LEU A 314 -15.41 10.86 -5.83
C LEU A 314 -14.76 9.72 -6.63
N ARG A 315 -14.09 8.78 -5.94
CA ARG A 315 -13.51 7.58 -6.56
C ARG A 315 -14.41 6.38 -6.33
N THR A 316 -14.95 5.79 -7.39
CA THR A 316 -15.74 4.54 -7.37
C THR A 316 -15.25 3.60 -8.47
N VAL A 317 -15.68 2.33 -8.45
CA VAL A 317 -15.52 1.43 -9.60
C VAL A 317 -16.89 1.31 -10.25
N LEU A 318 -17.06 1.83 -11.47
CA LEU A 318 -18.31 1.67 -12.21
C LEU A 318 -18.30 0.30 -12.89
N HIS A 319 -19.22 -0.57 -12.49
CA HIS A 319 -19.67 -1.66 -13.35
C HIS A 319 -20.77 -1.12 -14.26
N SER A 320 -20.40 -0.34 -15.29
CA SER A 320 -21.37 -0.03 -16.34
C SER A 320 -21.65 -1.31 -17.15
N ARG A 321 -22.89 -1.81 -17.07
CA ARG A 321 -23.39 -2.76 -18.09
C ARG A 321 -23.47 -2.01 -19.41
N CYS A 322 -22.63 -2.37 -20.38
CA CYS A 322 -22.86 -1.96 -21.76
C CYS A 322 -24.17 -2.61 -22.26
N PRO A 323 -25.00 -1.91 -23.06
CA PRO A 323 -26.22 -2.48 -23.68
C PRO A 323 -25.95 -3.70 -24.59
N HIS A 324 -24.68 -4.04 -24.83
CA HIS A 324 -24.26 -5.14 -25.71
C HIS A 324 -23.50 -6.28 -24.99
N GLY A 325 -23.73 -6.48 -23.69
CA GLY A 325 -23.40 -7.75 -23.03
C GLY A 325 -21.90 -8.04 -22.77
N SER A 326 -21.01 -7.08 -22.95
CA SER A 326 -19.60 -7.21 -22.51
C SER A 326 -19.41 -6.68 -21.09
N VAL A 327 -19.03 -7.57 -20.17
CA VAL A 327 -18.74 -7.25 -18.76
C VAL A 327 -17.25 -6.99 -18.62
N GLY A 328 -16.88 -5.76 -18.28
CA GLY A 328 -15.52 -5.40 -17.85
C GLY A 328 -15.56 -4.22 -16.87
N PRO A 329 -14.78 -4.23 -15.77
CA PRO A 329 -14.75 -3.12 -14.83
C PRO A 329 -14.05 -1.92 -15.47
N ARG A 330 -14.76 -0.79 -15.65
CA ARG A 330 -14.14 0.50 -15.97
C ARG A 330 -14.01 1.30 -14.68
N SER A 331 -12.79 1.65 -14.31
CA SER A 331 -12.56 2.65 -13.27
C SER A 331 -12.81 4.03 -13.85
N THR A 332 -13.89 4.68 -13.45
CA THR A 332 -14.15 6.07 -13.84
C THR A 332 -13.72 6.98 -12.71
N LEU A 333 -12.73 7.83 -12.99
CA LEU A 333 -12.43 8.98 -12.16
C LEU A 333 -13.41 10.09 -12.58
N LEU A 334 -14.36 10.41 -11.72
CA LEU A 334 -15.20 11.60 -11.90
C LEU A 334 -14.46 12.76 -11.22
N MET A 335 -13.78 13.58 -12.02
CA MET A 335 -13.29 14.90 -11.58
C MET A 335 -14.35 15.93 -11.93
N TRP A 336 -14.80 16.70 -10.94
CA TRP A 336 -15.72 17.81 -11.16
C TRP A 336 -14.91 19.10 -11.23
N ASP A 337 -14.96 19.80 -12.37
CA ASP A 337 -14.44 21.16 -12.48
C ASP A 337 -15.56 22.15 -12.11
N SER A 338 -15.35 22.92 -11.05
CA SER A 338 -16.32 23.87 -10.48
C SER A 338 -16.42 25.20 -11.25
N ASP A 339 -15.61 25.40 -12.29
CA ASP A 339 -15.51 26.68 -13.03
C ASP A 339 -16.22 26.65 -14.38
N GLN A 340 -17.55 26.82 -14.41
CA GLN A 340 -18.29 27.32 -15.59
C GLN A 340 -19.62 27.98 -15.18
N GLN A 341 -19.61 29.29 -14.90
CA GLN A 341 -20.81 30.12 -15.02
C GLN A 341 -21.02 30.46 -16.51
N HIS A 342 -21.83 29.69 -17.27
CA HIS A 342 -22.56 30.13 -18.47
C HIS A 342 -23.49 29.01 -19.01
N PRO A 343 -24.66 29.32 -19.61
CA PRO A 343 -25.65 28.31 -19.97
C PRO A 343 -25.39 27.75 -21.37
N ALA A 344 -24.66 26.63 -21.46
CA ALA A 344 -24.66 25.78 -22.64
C ALA A 344 -24.45 24.32 -22.24
N ARG A 345 -25.22 23.42 -22.86
CA ARG A 345 -25.40 21.98 -22.54
C ARG A 345 -24.15 21.25 -22.01
N PRO A 346 -24.29 20.32 -21.05
CA PRO A 346 -23.15 19.60 -20.48
C PRO A 346 -22.52 18.67 -21.53
N ARG A 347 -21.25 18.90 -21.87
CA ARG A 347 -20.42 17.89 -22.52
C ARG A 347 -19.76 17.03 -21.45
N GLN A 348 -20.20 15.78 -21.33
CA GLN A 348 -19.44 14.74 -20.65
C GLN A 348 -18.04 14.65 -21.29
N ARG A 349 -16.99 15.02 -20.57
CA ARG A 349 -15.62 14.70 -21.00
C ARG A 349 -15.33 13.26 -20.62
N PHE A 350 -15.52 12.36 -21.58
CA PHE A 350 -14.91 11.04 -21.56
C PHE A 350 -13.41 11.20 -21.82
N LEU A 351 -12.57 11.03 -20.80
CA LEU A 351 -11.15 10.75 -21.03
C LEU A 351 -11.03 9.28 -21.47
N SER A 352 -11.11 9.04 -22.78
CA SER A 352 -10.74 7.76 -23.38
C SER A 352 -9.23 7.73 -23.66
N PRO A 353 -8.49 6.69 -23.25
CA PRO A 353 -7.25 6.33 -23.93
C PRO A 353 -7.62 5.64 -25.24
N SER A 354 -7.28 6.29 -26.35
CA SER A 354 -7.15 5.78 -27.72
C SER A 354 -7.54 4.29 -27.95
N CYS A 355 -8.71 4.08 -28.56
CA CYS A 355 -8.98 2.88 -29.34
C CYS A 355 -9.08 3.30 -30.81
N SER A 356 -8.04 3.02 -31.56
CA SER A 356 -7.99 3.16 -33.01
C SER A 356 -8.88 2.09 -33.65
N PHE A 357 -10.18 2.34 -33.80
CA PHE A 357 -11.04 1.64 -34.77
C PHE A 357 -12.39 2.35 -34.83
N CYS A 358 -12.51 3.32 -35.75
CA CYS A 358 -13.72 3.61 -36.50
C CYS A 358 -13.34 4.55 -37.65
N LEU A 359 -13.19 3.93 -38.83
CA LEU A 359 -13.15 4.61 -40.11
C LEU A 359 -14.46 5.39 -40.31
N SER A 360 -14.29 6.55 -40.92
CA SER A 360 -15.30 7.39 -41.56
C SER A 360 -16.45 6.63 -42.24
N VAL A 361 -17.69 7.08 -42.01
CA VAL A 361 -18.69 7.25 -43.07
C VAL A 361 -19.40 8.60 -42.87
N THR A 362 -19.54 9.28 -43.98
CA THR A 362 -19.91 10.67 -44.27
C THR A 362 -21.43 10.92 -44.34
N GLY A 363 -21.82 12.20 -44.22
CA GLY A 363 -23.00 12.81 -44.85
C GLY A 363 -24.28 12.73 -44.01
N GLU A 364 -25.19 13.69 -43.96
CA GLU A 364 -25.41 14.94 -44.68
C GLU A 364 -26.29 15.84 -43.79
N SER A 365 -26.27 17.12 -44.13
CA SER A 365 -27.21 18.19 -43.79
C SER A 365 -28.70 17.80 -43.82
N ASP A 366 -29.51 18.36 -42.92
CA ASP A 366 -30.53 19.34 -43.30
C ASP A 366 -31.36 19.88 -42.11
N PHE A 367 -31.86 21.10 -42.34
CA PHE A 367 -32.70 21.97 -41.52
C PHE A 367 -34.01 21.34 -41.00
N CYS A 368 -34.33 21.61 -39.73
CA CYS A 368 -35.48 22.45 -39.28
C CYS A 368 -35.48 22.57 -37.75
#